data_AF-R6BE38-F1
#
_entry.id   AF-R6BE38-F1
#
_cell.length_a   1.000
_cell.length_b   1.000
_cell.length_c   1.000
_cell.angle_alpha   90.00
_cell.angle_beta   90.00
_cell.angle_gamma   90.00
#
_symmetry.space_group_name_H-M   'P 1'
#
loop_
_entity.id
_entity.type
_entity.pdbx_description
1 polymer ?
#
loop_
_entity_poly.entity_id
_entity_poly.type
_entity_poly.pdbx_seq_one_letter_code
_entity_poly.pdbx_strand_id
1 'polypeptide(L)'
;MSVPITPEDCGKLRESRTQPVRPYDGDDMINVPIDQSVLYGVWKNDDIKAVIEVSGDKPHMIVTENGKLIFEGDVRLQKFGDLRFTDGKDGDGNESHAPYAALTFSRNENVYKYRPLFEGTVITFTKQAE
;
A
#
# COMPACT_ATOMS: atom_id res chain seq x y z
N MET A 1 -2.87 34.18 28.57
CA MET A 1 -2.49 33.21 29.63
C MET A 1 -2.10 31.92 28.93
N SER A 2 -0.85 31.50 29.04
CA SER A 2 -0.33 30.30 28.36
C SER A 2 -0.25 29.16 29.38
N VAL A 3 -0.97 28.07 29.11
CA VAL A 3 -0.98 26.89 30.00
C VAL A 3 0.31 26.10 29.74
N PRO A 4 1.12 25.78 30.77
CA PRO A 4 2.30 24.95 30.59
C PRO A 4 1.89 23.49 30.37
N ILE A 5 2.39 22.91 29.29
CA ILE A 5 2.17 21.51 28.92
C ILE A 5 3.15 20.65 29.72
N THR A 6 2.66 19.62 30.41
CA THR A 6 3.48 18.76 31.28
C THR A 6 4.08 17.58 30.50
N PRO A 7 5.15 16.93 30.98
CA PRO A 7 5.72 15.74 30.31
C PRO A 7 4.74 14.57 30.17
N GLU A 8 3.72 14.47 31.04
CA GLU A 8 2.65 13.48 30.93
C GLU A 8 1.71 13.74 29.73
N ASP A 9 1.52 15.01 29.35
CA ASP A 9 0.77 15.38 28.14
C ASP A 9 1.51 14.97 26.87
N CYS A 10 2.85 14.96 26.91
CA CYS A 10 3.69 14.47 25.80
C CYS A 10 3.59 12.94 25.64
N GLY A 11 3.35 12.20 26.72
CA GLY A 11 3.14 10.75 26.70
C GLY A 11 1.86 10.35 25.95
N LYS A 12 0.77 11.10 26.15
CA LYS A 12 -0.53 10.84 25.50
C LYS A 12 -0.54 11.14 24.00
N LEU A 13 0.29 12.08 23.55
CA LEU A 13 0.46 12.38 22.11
C LEU A 13 1.18 11.26 21.34
N ARG A 14 1.92 10.40 22.02
CA ARG A 14 2.63 9.25 21.41
C ARG A 14 1.73 8.04 21.19
N GLU A 15 0.68 7.87 22.01
CA GLU A 15 -0.32 6.81 21.83
C GLU A 15 -1.40 7.18 20.81
N SER A 16 -1.67 8.48 20.60
CA SER A 16 -2.49 8.94 19.48
C SER A 16 -1.67 9.01 18.19
N ARG A 17 -1.03 7.90 17.79
CA ARG A 17 -0.75 7.70 16.37
C ARG A 17 -2.11 7.54 15.72
N THR A 18 -2.71 8.64 15.29
CA THR A 18 -3.74 8.63 14.27
C THR A 18 -3.24 7.71 13.18
N GLN A 19 -3.93 6.57 13.02
CA GLN A 19 -3.92 5.87 11.75
C GLN A 19 -4.05 6.93 10.66
N PRO A 20 -3.36 6.81 9.51
CA PRO A 20 -3.62 7.69 8.39
C PRO A 20 -5.13 7.77 8.23
N VAL A 21 -5.71 8.95 8.46
CA VAL A 21 -7.14 9.15 8.28
C VAL A 21 -7.32 9.08 6.77
N ARG A 22 -7.57 7.86 6.29
CA ARG A 22 -7.95 7.63 4.91
C ARG A 22 -9.30 8.32 4.75
N PRO A 23 -9.44 9.30 3.84
CA PRO A 23 -10.76 9.87 3.56
C PRO A 23 -11.72 8.71 3.32
N TYR A 24 -12.80 8.68 4.12
CA TYR A 24 -13.83 7.67 3.97
C TYR A 24 -14.49 7.90 2.62
N ASP A 25 -14.30 6.96 1.71
CA ASP A 25 -14.99 6.93 0.42
C ASP A 25 -16.48 6.68 0.71
N GLY A 26 -17.24 7.75 0.97
CA GLY A 26 -18.68 7.68 1.17
C GLY A 26 -19.40 7.22 -0.10
N ASP A 27 -20.62 6.69 0.07
CA ASP A 27 -21.45 6.09 -1.00
C ASP A 27 -21.71 7.03 -2.20
N ASP A 28 -21.59 8.35 -2.01
CA ASP A 28 -21.83 9.39 -3.03
C ASP A 28 -20.59 9.79 -3.85
N MET A 29 -19.45 9.13 -3.68
CA MET A 29 -18.30 9.39 -4.55
C MET A 29 -18.52 8.78 -5.93
N ILE A 30 -18.69 9.64 -6.94
CA ILE A 30 -18.68 9.33 -8.38
C ILE A 30 -17.70 8.17 -8.63
N ASN A 31 -18.26 6.98 -8.85
CA ASN A 31 -17.53 5.75 -9.14
C ASN A 31 -16.98 5.92 -10.56
N VAL A 32 -15.91 6.71 -10.71
CA VAL A 32 -15.21 6.80 -11.98
C VAL A 32 -14.67 5.40 -12.22
N PRO A 33 -15.09 4.70 -13.28
CA PRO A 33 -14.54 3.39 -13.57
C PRO A 33 -13.04 3.57 -13.84
N ILE A 34 -12.22 3.03 -12.95
CA ILE A 34 -10.77 3.01 -13.09
C ILE A 34 -10.43 1.69 -13.76
N ASP A 35 -9.75 1.76 -14.90
CA ASP A 35 -9.18 0.57 -15.53
C ASP A 35 -8.21 -0.10 -14.57
N GLN A 36 -8.52 -1.34 -14.19
CA GLN A 36 -7.73 -2.12 -13.24
C GLN A 36 -6.55 -2.84 -13.93
N SER A 37 -6.57 -2.95 -15.26
CA SER A 37 -5.55 -3.69 -16.02
C SER A 37 -4.17 -3.04 -15.94
N VAL A 38 -4.11 -1.76 -15.59
CA VAL A 38 -2.86 -1.02 -15.36
C VAL A 38 -2.01 -1.60 -14.23
N LEU A 39 -2.62 -2.36 -13.31
CA LEU A 39 -1.90 -3.02 -12.22
C LEU A 39 -1.13 -4.27 -12.71
N TYR A 40 -1.58 -4.90 -13.80
CA TYR A 40 -1.07 -6.19 -14.24
C TYR A 40 0.40 -6.15 -14.65
N GLY A 41 1.10 -7.22 -14.30
CA GLY A 41 2.50 -7.46 -14.65
C GLY A 41 3.37 -7.75 -13.44
N VAL A 42 4.67 -7.85 -13.69
CA VAL A 42 5.69 -8.09 -12.68
C VAL A 42 6.46 -6.80 -12.44
N TRP A 43 6.65 -6.46 -11.16
CA TRP A 43 7.23 -5.21 -10.71
C TRP A 43 8.33 -5.54 -9.71
N LYS A 44 9.52 -4.95 -9.88
CA LYS A 44 10.66 -5.25 -9.01
C LYS A 44 11.23 -3.99 -8.38
N ASN A 45 11.74 -4.16 -7.16
CA ASN A 45 12.63 -3.20 -6.51
C ASN A 45 13.88 -3.93 -6.00
N ASP A 46 15.05 -3.45 -6.39
CA ASP A 46 16.34 -4.07 -6.02
C ASP A 46 16.80 -3.67 -4.62
N ASP A 47 16.36 -2.53 -4.09
CA ASP A 47 16.76 -2.01 -2.77
C ASP A 47 16.30 -2.94 -1.64
N ILE A 48 15.03 -3.33 -1.67
CA ILE A 48 14.43 -4.25 -0.70
C ILE A 48 14.31 -5.69 -1.22
N LYS A 49 14.80 -5.96 -2.45
CA LYS A 49 14.75 -7.28 -3.11
C LYS A 49 13.34 -7.87 -3.13
N ALA A 50 12.38 -7.01 -3.48
CA ALA A 50 10.97 -7.33 -3.47
C ALA A 50 10.42 -7.42 -4.90
N VAL A 51 9.48 -8.34 -5.10
CA VAL A 51 8.75 -8.53 -6.36
C VAL A 51 7.26 -8.46 -6.07
N ILE A 52 6.56 -7.61 -6.81
CA ILE A 52 5.10 -7.53 -6.85
C ILE A 52 4.66 -8.10 -8.18
N GLU A 53 3.83 -9.13 -8.15
CA GLU A 53 3.18 -9.70 -9.34
C GLU A 53 1.68 -9.47 -9.23
N VAL A 54 1.06 -8.99 -10.31
CA VAL A 54 -0.40 -8.84 -10.38
C VAL A 54 -0.92 -9.45 -11.66
N SER A 55 -1.88 -10.37 -11.53
CA SER A 55 -2.48 -11.11 -12.65
C SER A 55 -3.92 -11.56 -12.34
N GLY A 56 -4.55 -12.26 -13.29
CA GLY A 56 -5.90 -12.83 -13.14
C GLY A 56 -7.02 -12.02 -13.79
N ASP A 57 -8.23 -12.59 -13.80
CA ASP A 57 -9.45 -11.92 -14.30
C ASP A 57 -9.89 -10.77 -13.39
N LYS A 58 -9.69 -10.96 -12.08
CA LYS A 58 -9.71 -9.93 -11.06
C LYS A 58 -8.26 -9.74 -10.60
N PRO A 59 -7.77 -8.49 -10.44
CA PRO A 59 -6.39 -8.27 -10.03
C PRO A 59 -6.09 -8.92 -8.69
N HIS A 60 -5.22 -9.92 -8.75
CA HIS A 60 -4.70 -10.63 -7.61
C HIS A 60 -3.21 -10.31 -7.49
N MET A 61 -2.82 -9.75 -6.34
CA MET A 61 -1.45 -9.33 -6.06
C MET A 61 -0.74 -10.37 -5.22
N ILE A 62 0.46 -10.74 -5.64
CA ILE A 62 1.41 -11.55 -4.88
C ILE A 62 2.65 -10.70 -4.64
N VAL A 63 3.10 -10.63 -3.39
CA VAL A 63 4.32 -9.92 -3.00
C VAL A 63 5.30 -10.91 -2.39
N THR A 64 6.50 -10.93 -2.94
CA THR A 64 7.61 -11.73 -2.42
C THR A 64 8.79 -10.85 -2.05
N GLU A 65 9.46 -11.17 -0.95
CA GLU A 65 10.71 -10.56 -0.53
C GLU A 65 11.78 -11.62 -0.40
N ASN A 66 12.94 -11.41 -1.03
CA ASN A 66 14.03 -12.39 -1.03
C ASN A 66 13.57 -13.80 -1.46
N GLY A 67 12.60 -13.88 -2.37
CA GLY A 67 12.01 -15.13 -2.87
C GLY A 67 11.03 -15.82 -1.93
N LYS A 68 10.64 -15.19 -0.82
CA LYS A 68 9.61 -15.70 0.11
C LYS A 68 8.31 -14.92 -0.07
N LEU A 69 7.19 -15.63 -0.10
CA LEU A 69 5.85 -15.02 -0.06
C LEU A 69 5.68 -14.26 1.25
N ILE A 70 5.29 -12.98 1.15
CA ILE A 70 4.95 -12.16 2.33
C ILE A 70 3.50 -11.71 2.32
N PHE A 71 2.88 -11.66 1.14
CA PHE A 71 1.49 -11.28 0.98
C PHE A 71 0.92 -11.86 -0.31
N GLU A 72 -0.32 -12.33 -0.26
CA GLU A 72 -1.16 -12.54 -1.44
C GLU A 72 -2.57 -12.00 -1.16
N GLY A 73 -3.26 -11.49 -2.18
CA GLY A 73 -4.62 -11.00 -2.00
C GLY A 73 -5.14 -10.19 -3.18
N ASP A 74 -6.45 -10.01 -3.23
CA ASP A 74 -7.09 -9.23 -4.29
C ASP A 74 -6.84 -7.74 -4.08
N VAL A 75 -6.56 -7.04 -5.17
CA VAL A 75 -6.25 -5.60 -5.15
C VAL A 75 -7.18 -4.83 -6.09
N ARG A 76 -7.57 -3.64 -5.65
CA ARG A 76 -8.32 -2.69 -6.45
C ARG A 76 -7.67 -1.30 -6.39
N LEU A 77 -7.45 -0.72 -7.55
CA LEU A 77 -7.03 0.67 -7.70
C LEU A 77 -8.21 1.61 -7.44
N GLN A 78 -8.04 2.50 -6.49
CA GLN A 78 -8.95 3.60 -6.13
C GLN A 78 -8.43 4.93 -6.72
N LYS A 79 -9.17 6.02 -6.47
CA LYS A 79 -8.76 7.36 -6.90
C LYS A 79 -7.39 7.72 -6.30
N PHE A 80 -6.69 8.62 -6.97
CA PHE A 80 -5.37 9.13 -6.53
C PHE A 80 -4.24 8.10 -6.39
N GLY A 81 -4.45 6.86 -6.84
CA GLY A 81 -3.42 5.82 -6.76
C GLY A 81 -3.51 4.93 -5.52
N ASP A 82 -4.53 5.11 -4.69
CA ASP A 82 -4.73 4.29 -3.50
C ASP A 82 -5.09 2.85 -3.87
N LEU A 83 -4.57 1.90 -3.10
CA LEU A 83 -4.80 0.47 -3.28
C LEU A 83 -5.67 -0.06 -2.15
N ARG A 84 -6.77 -0.71 -2.51
CA ARG A 84 -7.62 -1.42 -1.58
C ARG A 84 -7.40 -2.91 -1.73
N PHE A 85 -7.05 -3.56 -0.64
CA PHE A 85 -6.82 -5.00 -0.58
C PHE A 85 -8.02 -5.71 0.07
N THR A 86 -8.38 -6.87 -0.46
CA THR A 86 -9.37 -7.79 0.11
C THR A 86 -8.80 -9.20 0.11
N ASP A 87 -9.26 -10.04 1.04
CA ASP A 87 -8.83 -11.44 1.13
C ASP A 87 -7.31 -11.62 1.26
N GLY A 88 -6.65 -10.66 1.92
CA GLY A 88 -5.19 -10.64 2.11
C GLY A 88 -4.71 -11.75 3.04
N LYS A 89 -3.67 -12.48 2.62
CA LYS A 89 -3.02 -13.56 3.36
C LYS A 89 -1.51 -13.35 3.43
N ASP A 90 -0.88 -13.79 4.52
CA ASP A 90 0.59 -13.80 4.64
C ASP A 90 1.19 -15.09 4.06
N GLY A 91 2.51 -15.23 4.12
CA GLY A 91 3.23 -16.41 3.63
C GLY A 91 2.88 -17.73 4.34
N ASP A 92 2.21 -17.66 5.50
CA ASP A 92 1.74 -18.82 6.25
C ASP A 92 0.23 -19.08 6.05
N GLY A 93 -0.45 -18.27 5.22
CA GLY A 93 -1.86 -18.36 4.92
C GLY A 93 -2.78 -17.75 6.00
N ASN A 94 -2.23 -17.02 6.97
CA ASN A 94 -3.04 -16.30 7.96
C ASN A 94 -3.59 -15.02 7.35
N GLU A 95 -4.66 -14.47 7.94
CA GLU A 95 -5.14 -13.14 7.55
C GLU A 95 -4.03 -12.10 7.70
N SER A 96 -3.79 -11.38 6.62
CA SER A 96 -2.77 -10.34 6.56
C SER A 96 -3.36 -9.03 6.10
N HIS A 97 -2.76 -7.96 6.59
CA HIS A 97 -3.09 -6.62 6.14
C HIS A 97 -2.27 -6.28 4.89
N ALA A 98 -2.72 -5.24 4.18
CA ALA A 98 -2.09 -4.74 2.95
C ALA A 98 -0.55 -4.75 3.02
N PRO A 99 0.14 -5.21 1.96
CA PRO A 99 1.59 -5.18 1.90
C PRO A 99 2.01 -3.72 1.91
N TYR A 100 3.03 -3.39 2.70
CA TYR A 100 3.56 -2.03 2.82
C TYR A 100 2.46 -0.99 3.07
N ALA A 101 2.13 -0.67 4.32
CA ALA A 101 0.93 0.10 4.69
C ALA A 101 0.66 1.43 3.93
N ALA A 102 1.66 1.99 3.22
CA ALA A 102 1.56 3.15 2.35
C ALA A 102 1.91 2.85 0.87
N LEU A 103 1.62 1.65 0.37
CA LEU A 103 1.78 1.29 -1.04
C LEU A 103 0.74 2.01 -1.89
N THR A 104 1.20 2.65 -2.96
CA THR A 104 0.36 3.38 -3.91
C THR A 104 0.79 3.06 -5.33
N PHE A 105 -0.11 3.26 -6.29
CA PHE A 105 0.18 3.13 -7.71
C PHE A 105 0.16 4.50 -8.39
N SER A 106 1.30 4.89 -8.96
CA SER A 106 1.41 6.10 -9.79
C SER A 106 1.05 5.77 -11.22
N ARG A 107 -0.17 6.14 -11.66
CA ARG A 107 -0.61 5.93 -13.05
C ARG A 107 0.23 6.68 -14.07
N ASN A 108 0.68 7.90 -13.73
CA ASN A 108 1.43 8.75 -14.66
C ASN A 108 2.81 8.18 -14.95
N GLU A 109 3.45 7.62 -13.92
CA GLU A 109 4.78 7.02 -14.04
C GLU A 109 4.70 5.52 -14.34
N ASN A 110 3.51 4.92 -14.22
CA ASN A 110 3.27 3.49 -14.33
C ASN A 110 4.24 2.71 -13.43
N VAL A 111 4.17 2.97 -12.10
CA VAL A 111 5.03 2.35 -11.06
C VAL A 111 4.27 2.19 -9.74
N TYR A 112 4.67 1.22 -8.92
CA TYR A 112 4.29 1.21 -7.51
C TYR A 112 5.27 2.04 -6.68
N LYS A 113 4.75 2.78 -5.72
CA LYS A 113 5.53 3.58 -4.77
C LYS A 113 5.19 3.16 -3.36
N TYR A 114 6.22 2.91 -2.58
CA TYR A 114 6.12 2.67 -1.16
C TYR A 114 6.94 3.72 -0.42
N ARG A 115 6.31 4.41 0.53
CA ARG A 115 7.00 5.31 1.46
C ARG A 115 7.04 4.66 2.84
N PRO A 116 8.20 4.18 3.32
CA PRO A 116 8.34 3.69 4.68
C PRO A 116 8.01 4.82 5.68
N LEU A 117 7.40 4.46 6.81
CA LEU A 117 6.97 5.45 7.82
C LEU A 117 8.14 6.18 8.51
N PHE A 118 9.33 5.59 8.52
CA PHE A 118 10.50 6.11 9.24
C PHE A 118 11.69 6.43 8.32
N GLU A 119 11.60 6.12 7.03
CA GLU A 119 12.63 6.41 6.05
C GLU A 119 12.05 7.37 5.02
N GLY A 120 12.68 8.53 4.84
CA GLY A 120 12.20 9.55 3.91
C GLY A 120 12.30 9.16 2.43
N THR A 121 12.94 8.02 2.14
CA THR A 121 13.17 7.55 0.77
C THR A 121 11.96 6.81 0.25
N VAL A 122 11.44 7.24 -0.90
CA VAL A 122 10.37 6.53 -1.61
C VAL A 122 10.99 5.36 -2.38
N ILE A 123 10.57 4.16 -2.03
CA ILE A 123 10.90 2.93 -2.73
C ILE A 123 9.98 2.84 -3.95
N THR A 124 10.56 2.59 -5.12
CA THR A 124 9.81 2.50 -6.39
C THR A 124 9.98 1.11 -6.96
N PHE A 125 8.87 0.47 -7.34
CA PHE A 125 8.86 -0.79 -8.06
C PHE A 125 8.59 -0.52 -9.53
N THR A 126 9.49 -1.00 -10.37
CA THR A 126 9.45 -0.74 -11.82
C THR A 126 8.96 -1.97 -12.56
N LYS A 127 8.09 -1.75 -13.56
CA LYS A 127 7.55 -2.83 -14.39
C LYS A 127 8.69 -3.54 -15.11
N GLN A 128 8.68 -4.86 -15.10
CA GLN A 128 9.57 -5.66 -15.92
C GLN A 128 9.01 -5.71 -17.35
N ALA A 129 9.90 -5.68 -18.34
CA ALA A 129 9.51 -5.92 -19.72
C ALA A 129 8.99 -7.37 -19.86
N GLU A 130 7.91 -7.54 -20.62
CA GLU A 130 7.34 -8.85 -20.97
C GLU A 130 8.24 -9.63 -21.95
#